data_AF-A0A7W8GD13-F1
#
_entry.id   AF-A0A7W8GD13-F1
#
_cell.length_a   1.000
_cell.length_b   1.000
_cell.length_c   1.000
_cell.angle_alpha   90.00
_cell.angle_beta   90.00
_cell.angle_gamma   90.00
#
_symmetry.space_group_name_H-M   'P 1'
#
loop_
_entity.id
_entity.type
_entity.pdbx_description
1 polymer ?
#
loop_
_entity_poly.entity_id
_entity_poly.type
_entity_poly.pdbx_seq_one_letter_code
_entity_poly.pdbx_strand_id
1 'polypeptide(L)'
;MQLLRRRHQFEYRDHRGIDRAGVVDVWASEGGERAVLVLRGIGLVDTAEQARKALLTLNYTCLPYLLRPDARLAVLVLRPPGTDAAKARALVLPLSA
;
A
#
# COMPACT_ATOMS: atom_id res chain seq x y z
N MET A 1 -9.95 -10.51 10.40
CA MET A 1 -9.46 -9.69 9.26
C MET A 1 -10.07 -10.25 7.99
N GLN A 2 -10.80 -9.43 7.25
CA GLN A 2 -11.45 -9.75 5.99
C GLN A 2 -10.69 -9.11 4.83
N LEU A 3 -10.51 -9.86 3.74
CA LEU A 3 -9.96 -9.32 2.49
C LEU A 3 -11.09 -8.64 1.71
N LEU A 4 -11.07 -7.30 1.67
CA LEU A 4 -12.07 -6.51 0.95
C LEU A 4 -11.77 -6.41 -0.54
N ARG A 5 -10.48 -6.33 -0.89
CA ARG A 5 -10.06 -6.24 -2.29
C ARG A 5 -8.73 -6.94 -2.50
N ARG A 6 -8.68 -7.82 -3.50
CA ARG A 6 -7.52 -8.68 -3.79
C ARG A 6 -6.86 -8.27 -5.10
N ARG A 7 -5.53 -8.17 -5.09
CA ARG A 7 -4.66 -7.91 -6.24
C ARG A 7 -5.16 -6.77 -7.14
N HIS A 8 -5.69 -5.72 -6.52
CA HIS A 8 -6.18 -4.59 -7.28
C HIS A 8 -5.02 -3.82 -7.88
N GLN A 9 -5.03 -3.75 -9.21
CA GLN A 9 -4.08 -2.96 -9.96
C GLN A 9 -4.49 -1.49 -9.89
N PHE A 10 -3.50 -0.62 -9.75
CA PHE A 10 -3.70 0.82 -9.78
C PHE A 10 -2.46 1.48 -10.40
N GLU A 11 -2.66 2.66 -10.96
CA GLU A 11 -1.59 3.52 -11.45
C GLU A 11 -1.33 4.62 -10.43
N TYR A 12 -0.08 5.03 -10.27
CA TYR A 12 0.32 6.17 -9.47
C TYR A 12 1.46 6.91 -10.13
N ARG A 13 1.53 8.21 -9.91
CA ARG A 13 2.65 9.03 -10.36
C ARG A 13 3.70 9.10 -9.28
N ASP A 14 4.93 8.67 -9.58
CA ASP A 14 6.03 8.68 -8.61
C ASP A 14 6.53 10.10 -8.31
N HIS A 15 7.47 10.22 -7.37
CA HIS A 15 8.02 11.50 -6.94
C HIS A 15 8.82 12.24 -8.04
N ARG A 16 9.16 11.57 -9.14
CA ARG A 16 9.84 12.14 -10.31
C ARG A 16 8.87 12.46 -11.45
N GLY A 17 7.56 12.26 -11.22
CA GLY A 17 6.55 12.52 -12.23
C GLY A 17 6.41 11.42 -13.26
N ILE A 18 6.91 10.20 -13.00
CA ILE A 18 6.78 9.05 -13.90
C ILE A 18 5.59 8.20 -13.46
N ASP A 19 4.77 7.79 -14.42
CA ASP A 19 3.64 6.90 -14.16
C ASP A 19 4.14 5.48 -13.90
N ARG A 20 3.60 4.88 -12.84
CA ARG A 20 3.97 3.55 -12.34
C ARG A 20 2.71 2.75 -12.08
N ALA A 21 2.84 1.43 -12.19
CA ALA A 21 1.79 0.49 -11.82
C ALA A 21 2.11 -0.14 -10.46
N GLY A 22 1.11 -0.26 -9.61
CA GLY A 22 1.16 -0.95 -8.33
C GLY A 22 0.04 -1.98 -8.20
N VAL A 23 0.18 -2.86 -7.20
CA VAL A 23 -0.85 -3.82 -6.82
C VAL A 23 -1.10 -3.71 -5.32
N VAL A 24 -2.36 -3.66 -4.92
CA VAL A 24 -2.76 -3.62 -3.51
C VAL A 24 -3.71 -4.77 -3.14
N ASP A 25 -3.48 -5.37 -1.98
CA ASP A 25 -4.54 -6.07 -1.23
C ASP A 25 -5.02 -5.18 -0.08
N VAL A 26 -6.33 -5.12 0.12
CA VAL A 26 -6.97 -4.34 1.18
C VAL A 26 -7.62 -5.29 2.18
N TRP A 27 -7.11 -5.30 3.39
CA TRP A 27 -7.66 -6.06 4.51
C TRP A 27 -8.28 -5.11 5.52
N ALA A 28 -9.41 -5.48 6.11
CA ALA A 28 -10.04 -4.74 7.19
C ALA A 28 -10.41 -5.66 8.36
N SER A 29 -10.51 -5.11 9.56
CA SER A 29 -11.19 -5.77 10.67
C SER A 29 -12.69 -5.86 10.40
N GLU A 30 -13.38 -6.74 11.12
CA GLU A 30 -14.83 -6.98 10.95
C GLU A 30 -15.66 -5.72 11.25
N GLY A 31 -15.24 -4.88 12.22
CA GLY A 31 -15.87 -3.59 12.51
C GLY A 31 -15.34 -2.41 11.69
N GLY A 32 -14.39 -2.65 10.78
CA GLY A 32 -13.75 -1.63 9.94
C GLY A 32 -12.86 -0.62 10.69
N GLU A 33 -12.62 -0.81 11.98
CA GLU A 33 -11.82 0.08 12.83
C GLU A 33 -10.31 0.01 12.56
N ARG A 34 -9.85 -1.06 11.90
CA ARG A 34 -8.46 -1.27 11.48
C ARG A 34 -8.42 -1.74 10.04
N ALA A 35 -7.41 -1.31 9.31
CA ALA A 35 -7.16 -1.75 7.95
C ALA A 35 -5.66 -2.00 7.71
N VAL A 36 -5.34 -2.94 6.84
CA VAL A 36 -3.99 -3.22 6.39
C VAL A 36 -3.96 -3.20 4.87
N LEU A 37 -3.10 -2.37 4.30
CA LEU A 37 -2.79 -2.36 2.87
C LEU A 37 -1.51 -3.12 2.62
N VAL A 38 -1.54 -4.04 1.66
CA VAL A 38 -0.35 -4.76 1.21
C VAL A 38 -0.03 -4.34 -0.21
N LEU A 39 0.97 -3.47 -0.36
CA LEU A 39 1.45 -2.94 -1.63
C LEU A 39 2.51 -3.86 -2.24
N ARG A 40 2.44 -4.05 -3.56
CA ARG A 40 3.40 -4.78 -4.39
C ARG A 40 3.66 -3.99 -5.67
N GLY A 41 4.81 -4.24 -6.30
CA GLY A 41 5.19 -3.53 -7.53
C GLY A 41 5.66 -2.09 -7.29
N ILE A 42 5.89 -1.69 -6.03
CA ILE A 42 6.46 -0.40 -5.70
C ILE A 42 7.96 -0.44 -6.00
N GLY A 43 8.49 0.62 -6.63
CA GLY A 43 9.89 0.69 -7.01
C GLY A 43 10.87 0.56 -5.83
N LEU A 44 12.02 -0.05 -6.09
CA LEU A 44 13.07 -0.31 -5.10
C LEU A 44 13.91 0.92 -4.74
N VAL A 45 14.04 1.86 -5.68
CA VAL A 45 14.72 3.14 -5.45
C VAL A 45 13.73 4.10 -4.83
N ASP A 46 14.11 4.72 -3.70
CA ASP A 46 13.25 5.64 -2.94
C ASP A 46 11.89 5.00 -2.54
N THR A 47 11.89 3.72 -2.18
CA THR A 47 10.66 2.92 -1.93
C THR A 47 9.70 3.59 -0.97
N ALA A 48 10.18 4.25 0.09
CA ALA A 48 9.32 4.94 1.05
C ALA A 48 8.56 6.10 0.38
N GLU A 49 9.23 6.92 -0.43
CA GLU A 49 8.60 8.03 -1.17
C GLU A 49 7.64 7.51 -2.24
N GLN A 50 8.02 6.46 -2.96
CA GLN A 50 7.13 5.83 -3.94
C GLN A 50 5.87 5.25 -3.26
N ALA A 51 6.04 4.60 -2.11
CA ALA A 51 4.93 4.03 -1.36
C ALA A 51 4.02 5.11 -0.78
N ARG A 52 4.56 6.26 -0.37
CA ARG A 52 3.77 7.44 0.02
C ARG A 52 2.93 7.97 -1.15
N LYS A 53 3.51 8.08 -2.35
CA LYS A 53 2.77 8.48 -3.56
C LYS A 53 1.68 7.48 -3.93
N ALA A 54 1.99 6.18 -3.88
CA ALA A 54 1.01 5.12 -4.10
C ALA A 54 -0.14 5.19 -3.09
N LEU A 55 0.16 5.35 -1.79
CA LEU A 55 -0.85 5.51 -0.75
C LEU A 55 -1.72 6.76 -0.98
N LEU A 56 -1.11 7.88 -1.36
CA LEU A 56 -1.84 9.12 -1.66
C LEU A 56 -2.84 8.89 -2.80
N THR A 57 -2.43 8.25 -3.89
CA THR A 57 -3.34 7.89 -4.99
C THR A 57 -4.48 6.99 -4.53
N LEU A 58 -4.18 5.96 -3.73
CA LEU A 58 -5.20 5.04 -3.20
C LEU A 58 -6.21 5.77 -2.29
N ASN A 59 -5.74 6.72 -1.48
CA ASN A 59 -6.59 7.57 -0.62
C ASN A 59 -7.57 8.42 -1.42
N TYR A 60 -7.25 8.80 -2.66
CA TYR A 60 -8.14 9.60 -3.52
C TYR A 60 -8.97 8.79 -4.51
N THR A 61 -8.70 7.49 -4.66
CA THR A 61 -9.32 6.68 -5.71
C THR A 61 -10.20 5.56 -5.16
N CYS A 62 -9.67 4.67 -4.32
CA CYS A 62 -10.39 3.47 -3.91
C CYS A 62 -10.65 3.36 -2.40
N LEU A 63 -9.75 3.85 -1.55
CA LEU A 63 -9.84 3.64 -0.10
C LEU A 63 -11.09 4.27 0.54
N PRO A 64 -11.56 5.48 0.14
CA PRO A 64 -12.77 6.07 0.69
C PRO A 64 -14.03 5.22 0.49
N TYR A 65 -14.04 4.33 -0.51
CA TYR A 65 -15.17 3.44 -0.80
C TYR A 65 -15.04 2.07 -0.14
N LEU A 66 -13.89 1.76 0.45
CA LEU A 66 -13.58 0.45 1.04
C LEU A 66 -13.39 0.54 2.55
N LEU A 67 -12.93 1.67 3.08
CA LEU A 67 -12.55 1.85 4.46
C LEU A 67 -13.39 2.95 5.11
N ARG A 68 -13.59 2.81 6.42
CA ARG A 68 -14.16 3.90 7.21
C ARG A 68 -13.16 5.07 7.29
N PRO A 69 -13.63 6.33 7.35
CA PRO A 69 -12.74 7.50 7.49
C PRO A 69 -11.87 7.46 8.74
N ASP A 70 -12.36 6.82 9.82
CA ASP A 70 -11.70 6.71 11.12
C ASP A 70 -10.87 5.43 11.29
N ALA A 71 -10.73 4.61 10.23
CA ALA A 71 -10.00 3.35 10.30
C ALA A 71 -8.50 3.59 10.56
N ARG A 72 -7.95 2.89 11.54
CA ARG A 72 -6.48 2.86 11.77
C ARG A 72 -5.82 2.02 10.68
N LEU A 73 -5.18 2.70 9.73
CA LEU A 73 -4.59 2.09 8.55
C LEU A 73 -3.14 1.68 8.83
N ALA A 74 -2.71 0.47 8.50
CA ALA A 74 -1.30 0.08 8.42
C ALA A 74 -0.93 -0.25 6.97
N VAL A 75 0.30 0.08 6.55
CA VAL A 75 0.73 -0.12 5.15
C VAL A 75 2.01 -0.93 5.09
N LEU A 76 1.95 -2.05 4.38
CA LEU A 76 3.04 -2.99 4.16
C LEU A 76 3.44 -2.96 2.69
N VAL A 77 4.71 -2.67 2.40
CA VAL A 77 5.26 -2.68 1.04
C VAL A 77 6.12 -3.93 0.86
N LEU A 78 5.63 -4.90 0.10
CA LEU A 78 6.35 -6.12 -0.17
C LEU A 78 7.44 -5.90 -1.21
N ARG A 79 8.64 -6.43 -0.92
CA ARG A 79 9.73 -6.45 -1.89
C ARG A 79 9.48 -7.51 -2.97
N PRO A 80 9.98 -7.32 -4.20
CA PRO A 80 9.90 -8.33 -5.26
C PRO A 80 10.58 -9.64 -4.82
N PRO A 81 10.07 -10.80 -5.25
CA PRO A 81 10.76 -12.07 -5.05
C PRO A 81 12.12 -12.04 -5.79
N GLY A 82 13.20 -12.50 -5.14
CA GLY A 82 14.55 -12.58 -5.73
C GLY A 82 15.58 -11.58 -5.19
N THR A 83 15.22 -10.66 -4.29
CA THR A 83 16.21 -9.90 -3.52
C THR A 83 16.72 -10.74 -2.35
N ASP A 84 17.74 -11.56 -2.59
CA ASP A 84 18.18 -12.69 -1.76
C ASP A 84 18.80 -12.34 -0.38
N ALA A 85 18.89 -11.07 -0.01
CA ALA A 85 19.71 -10.65 1.13
C ALA A 85 18.96 -10.25 2.42
N ALA A 86 17.62 -10.22 2.46
CA ALA A 86 16.90 -9.67 3.62
C ALA A 86 15.80 -10.58 4.19
N LYS A 87 15.94 -10.97 5.46
CA LYS A 87 14.91 -11.63 6.29
C LYS A 87 13.61 -10.81 6.38
N ALA A 88 13.70 -9.48 6.24
CA ALA A 88 12.57 -8.57 6.20
C ALA A 88 12.00 -8.45 4.77
N ARG A 89 10.86 -9.10 4.53
CA ARG A 89 10.17 -9.15 3.22
C ARG A 89 9.22 -7.98 2.95
N ALA A 90 9.03 -7.10 3.94
CA ALA A 90 8.13 -5.96 3.86
C ALA A 90 8.75 -4.73 4.52
N LEU A 91 8.59 -3.56 3.90
CA LEU A 91 8.76 -2.27 4.55
C LEU A 91 7.42 -1.87 5.16
N VAL A 92 7.41 -1.60 6.47
CA VAL A 92 6.26 -0.94 7.12
C VAL A 92 6.42 0.55 6.88
N LEU A 93 5.45 1.16 6.20
CA LEU A 93 5.42 2.62 6.09
C LEU A 93 5.06 3.20 7.47
N PRO A 94 5.90 4.07 8.07
CA PRO A 94 5.51 4.77 9.27
C PRO A 94 4.27 5.60 8.94
N LEU A 95 3.19 5.32 9.64
CA LEU A 95 1.99 6.12 9.58
C LEU A 95 2.34 7.41 10.32
N SER A 96 2.47 8.51 9.58
CA SER A 96 2.54 9.81 10.22
C SER A 96 1.26 9.99 11.03
N ALA A 97 1.43 10.14 12.34
CA ALA A 97 0.37 10.43 13.30
C ALA A 97 -0.32 11.76 12.98
#